data_AF-A0A1H4VET4-F1
#
_entry.id   AF-A0A1H4VET4-F1
#
_cell.length_a   1.000
_cell.length_b   1.000
_cell.length_c   1.000
_cell.angle_alpha   90.00
_cell.angle_beta   90.00
_cell.angle_gamma   90.00
#
_symmetry.space_group_name_H-M   'P 1'
#
loop_
_entity.id
_entity.type
_entity.pdbx_description
1 polymer ?
#
loop_
_entity_poly.entity_id
_entity_poly.type
_entity_poly.pdbx_seq_one_letter_code
_entity_poly.pdbx_strand_id
1 'polypeptide(L)'
;MTTSDAHDLLKAEAGRRLAARHQVDLDPSGLARDAGLDPASITERFPDRDSLLTDLVLAAYNAMGDSAERAAADAEKAGADLLGRWVATCEGVREWALAHPEEYVLIWGRPVPGYDAPPETMVAGARTVLVLLGLVREALAAGRLAVDHVPMPELSEGMARTIEPLAQGMLSGLPAPVITRMLIIWTQLHGMVGFEVNGHIAGVAADPAAFFTHAATAMGQYIGLPH
;
A
#
# COMPACT_ATOMS: atom_id res chain seq x y z
N MET A 1 -14.24 32.50 32.73
CA MET A 1 -13.63 31.36 32.04
C MET A 1 -12.95 30.51 33.10
N THR A 2 -13.40 29.28 33.30
CA THR A 2 -12.80 28.37 34.28
C THR A 2 -11.47 27.84 33.75
N THR A 3 -10.61 27.30 34.63
CA THR A 3 -9.35 26.66 34.21
C THR A 3 -9.59 25.47 33.25
N SER A 4 -10.74 24.80 33.36
CA SER A 4 -11.16 23.74 32.42
C SER A 4 -11.44 24.30 31.03
N ASP A 5 -12.17 25.43 30.95
CA ASP A 5 -12.48 26.08 29.67
C ASP A 5 -11.21 26.54 28.95
N ALA A 6 -10.22 27.05 29.70
CA ALA A 6 -8.93 27.47 29.14
C ALA A 6 -8.12 26.28 28.57
N HIS A 7 -8.16 25.13 29.24
CA HIS A 7 -7.46 23.91 28.81
C HIS A 7 -8.07 23.34 27.53
N ASP A 8 -9.39 23.33 27.41
CA ASP A 8 -10.09 22.82 26.23
C ASP A 8 -9.90 23.74 25.02
N LEU A 9 -9.90 25.06 25.22
CA LEU A 9 -9.56 26.04 24.18
C LEU A 9 -8.12 25.86 23.67
N LEU A 10 -7.16 25.63 24.58
CA LEU A 10 -5.77 25.37 24.20
C LEU A 10 -5.64 24.08 23.37
N LYS A 11 -6.32 23.00 23.77
CA LYS A 11 -6.36 21.74 23.00
C LYS A 11 -6.97 21.93 21.62
N ALA A 12 -8.06 22.69 21.52
CA ALA A 12 -8.72 22.98 20.25
C ALA A 12 -7.81 23.78 19.30
N GLU A 13 -7.13 24.81 19.81
CA GLU A 13 -6.14 25.58 19.04
C GLU A 13 -4.95 24.70 18.60
N ALA A 14 -4.41 23.87 19.51
CA ALA A 14 -3.35 22.93 19.18
C ALA A 14 -3.78 21.93 18.09
N GLY A 15 -4.99 21.38 18.19
CA GLY A 15 -5.57 20.49 17.19
C GLY A 15 -5.72 21.16 15.82
N ARG A 16 -6.16 22.43 15.77
CA ARG A 16 -6.23 23.19 14.51
C ARG A 16 -4.85 23.38 13.87
N ARG A 17 -3.82 23.69 14.66
CA ARG A 17 -2.44 23.84 14.14
C ARG A 17 -1.86 22.51 13.64
N LEU A 18 -2.12 21.43 14.35
CA LEU A 18 -1.72 20.08 13.91
C LEU A 18 -2.42 19.70 12.60
N ALA A 19 -3.69 20.06 12.42
CA ALA A 19 -4.39 19.85 11.16
C ALA A 19 -3.79 20.67 10.00
N ALA A 20 -3.35 21.90 10.26
CA ALA A 20 -2.75 22.79 9.26
C ALA A 20 -1.31 22.41 8.88
N ARG A 21 -0.55 21.75 9.76
CA ARG A 21 0.84 21.28 9.51
C ARG A 21 0.99 20.44 8.23
N HIS A 22 -0.06 19.76 7.80
CA HIS A 22 -0.03 18.91 6.60
C HIS A 22 -0.28 19.69 5.29
N GLN A 23 -0.46 21.02 5.36
CA GLN A 23 -0.48 21.88 4.17
C GLN A 23 0.95 22.13 3.71
N VAL A 24 1.39 21.37 2.71
CA VAL A 24 2.70 21.55 2.06
C VAL A 24 2.51 22.44 0.83
N ASP A 25 3.33 23.48 0.72
CA ASP A 25 3.41 24.30 -0.49
C ASP A 25 4.16 23.51 -1.57
N LEU A 26 3.44 23.13 -2.62
CA LEU A 26 3.96 22.38 -3.76
C LEU A 26 3.83 23.18 -5.06
N ASP A 27 3.90 24.52 -4.97
CA ASP A 27 3.98 25.38 -6.16
C ASP A 27 5.24 25.04 -6.98
N PRO A 28 5.10 24.55 -8.23
CA PRO A 28 6.25 24.12 -9.03
C PRO A 28 7.25 25.25 -9.30
N SER A 29 6.78 26.50 -9.44
CA SER A 29 7.66 27.66 -9.66
C SER A 29 8.49 28.01 -8.42
N GLY A 30 7.90 27.89 -7.22
CA GLY A 30 8.60 28.01 -5.95
C GLY A 30 9.67 26.94 -5.81
N LEU A 31 9.30 25.67 -6.00
CA LEU A 31 10.21 24.54 -5.91
C LEU A 31 11.35 24.61 -6.93
N ALA A 32 11.08 25.06 -8.16
CA ALA A 32 12.11 25.26 -9.17
C ALA A 32 13.17 26.28 -8.72
N ARG A 33 12.73 27.42 -8.18
CA ARG A 33 13.63 28.47 -7.65
C ARG A 33 14.49 27.93 -6.51
N ASP A 34 13.88 27.21 -5.57
CA ASP A 34 14.58 26.65 -4.41
C ASP A 34 15.58 25.56 -4.81
N ALA A 35 15.28 24.79 -5.87
CA ALA A 35 16.16 23.77 -6.43
C ALA A 35 17.25 24.33 -7.37
N GLY A 36 17.27 25.64 -7.65
CA GLY A 36 18.19 26.26 -8.60
C GLY A 36 17.92 25.88 -10.07
N LEU A 37 16.70 25.45 -10.38
CA LEU A 37 16.23 25.10 -11.72
C LEU A 37 15.55 26.31 -12.39
N ASP A 38 15.54 26.32 -13.72
CA ASP A 38 14.80 27.34 -14.48
C ASP A 38 13.28 27.14 -14.31
N PRO A 39 12.55 28.08 -13.67
CA PRO A 39 11.13 27.94 -13.43
C PRO A 39 10.32 27.73 -14.71
N ALA A 40 10.73 28.34 -15.83
CA ALA A 40 10.00 28.21 -17.09
C ALA A 40 9.94 26.75 -17.55
N SER A 41 11.07 26.05 -17.54
CA SER A 41 11.15 24.63 -17.90
C SER A 41 10.36 23.70 -16.97
N ILE A 42 10.28 24.03 -15.68
CA ILE A 42 9.49 23.26 -14.71
C ILE A 42 8.00 23.51 -14.90
N THR A 43 7.57 24.75 -15.12
CA THR A 43 6.16 25.07 -15.36
C THR A 43 5.61 24.53 -16.67
N GLU A 44 6.46 24.32 -17.69
CA GLU A 44 6.06 23.63 -18.92
C GLU A 44 5.72 22.16 -18.66
N ARG A 45 6.49 21.50 -17.79
CA ARG A 45 6.25 20.09 -17.42
C ARG A 45 5.15 19.92 -16.37
N PHE A 46 5.10 20.84 -15.40
CA PHE A 46 4.19 20.81 -14.27
C PHE A 46 3.44 22.15 -14.18
N PRO A 47 2.35 22.31 -14.96
CA PRO A 47 1.61 23.57 -15.01
C PRO A 47 0.94 23.95 -13.69
N ASP A 48 0.69 22.98 -12.81
CA ASP A 48 0.06 23.19 -11.52
C ASP A 48 0.54 22.17 -10.46
N ARG A 49 0.13 22.41 -9.21
CA ARG A 49 0.41 21.53 -8.07
C ARG A 49 -0.04 20.08 -8.31
N ASP A 50 -1.20 19.89 -8.93
CA ASP A 50 -1.82 18.58 -9.05
C ASP A 50 -1.10 17.72 -10.10
N SER A 51 -0.56 18.34 -11.15
CA SER A 51 0.31 17.70 -12.13
C SER A 51 1.61 17.20 -11.51
N LEU A 52 2.23 17.98 -10.61
CA LEU A 52 3.41 17.56 -9.86
C LEU A 52 3.07 16.44 -8.86
N LEU A 53 1.96 16.56 -8.13
CA LEU A 53 1.48 15.52 -7.21
C LEU A 53 1.19 14.21 -7.94
N THR A 54 0.59 14.28 -9.13
CA THR A 54 0.32 13.10 -9.96
C THR A 54 1.63 12.41 -10.36
N ASP A 55 2.62 13.15 -10.83
CA ASP A 55 3.95 12.61 -11.20
C ASP A 55 4.63 11.94 -9.99
N LEU A 56 4.59 12.56 -8.81
CA LEU A 56 5.12 12.00 -7.57
C LEU A 56 4.39 10.71 -7.14
N VAL A 57 3.05 10.70 -7.20
CA VAL A 57 2.23 9.52 -6.88
C VAL A 57 2.54 8.37 -7.85
N LEU A 58 2.63 8.66 -9.15
CA LEU A 58 2.99 7.67 -10.16
C LEU A 58 4.40 7.14 -9.96
N ALA A 59 5.37 8.00 -9.65
CA ALA A 59 6.75 7.61 -9.36
C ALA A 59 6.81 6.68 -8.14
N ALA A 60 6.12 7.03 -7.05
CA ALA A 60 6.07 6.24 -5.83
C ALA A 60 5.42 4.86 -6.05
N TYR A 61 4.25 4.80 -6.70
CA TYR A 61 3.61 3.52 -7.02
C TYR A 61 4.48 2.66 -7.94
N ASN A 62 5.13 3.26 -8.93
CA ASN A 62 6.02 2.53 -9.82
C ASN A 62 7.25 2.00 -9.09
N ALA A 63 7.89 2.80 -8.24
CA ALA A 63 9.05 2.37 -7.46
C ALA A 63 8.72 1.24 -6.48
N MET A 64 7.54 1.29 -5.84
CA MET A 64 7.04 0.23 -4.98
C MET A 64 6.77 -1.06 -5.77
N GLY A 65 6.06 -0.95 -6.91
CA GLY A 65 5.76 -2.08 -7.78
C GLY A 65 7.02 -2.74 -8.34
N ASP A 66 7.97 -1.93 -8.79
CA ASP A 66 9.31 -2.32 -9.20
C ASP A 66 10.04 -3.13 -8.12
N SER A 67 9.96 -2.70 -6.86
CA SER A 67 10.58 -3.40 -5.74
C SER A 67 9.94 -4.78 -5.51
N ALA A 68 8.61 -4.83 -5.50
CA ALA A 68 7.84 -6.06 -5.34
C ALA A 68 8.12 -7.08 -6.46
N GLU A 69 8.11 -6.62 -7.71
CA GLU A 69 8.39 -7.43 -8.90
C GLU A 69 9.82 -7.99 -8.90
N ARG A 70 10.81 -7.16 -8.57
CA ARG A 70 12.22 -7.60 -8.47
C ARG A 70 12.39 -8.65 -7.38
N ALA A 71 11.85 -8.42 -6.20
CA ALA A 71 11.96 -9.38 -5.09
C ALA A 71 11.33 -10.74 -5.43
N ALA A 72 10.15 -10.74 -6.07
CA ALA A 72 9.51 -11.98 -6.54
C ALA A 72 10.37 -12.71 -7.59
N ALA A 73 10.91 -11.99 -8.57
CA ALA A 73 11.73 -12.55 -9.63
C ALA A 73 13.07 -13.09 -9.12
N ASP A 74 13.69 -12.42 -8.16
CA ASP A 74 14.96 -12.86 -7.58
C ASP A 74 14.77 -14.09 -6.67
N ALA A 75 13.67 -14.16 -5.92
CA ALA A 75 13.28 -15.36 -5.19
C ALA A 75 13.05 -16.56 -6.13
N GLU A 76 12.37 -16.34 -7.26
CA GLU A 76 12.16 -17.37 -8.28
C GLU A 76 13.49 -17.88 -8.86
N LYS A 77 14.41 -16.98 -9.22
CA LYS A 77 15.76 -17.36 -9.69
C LYS A 77 16.55 -18.13 -8.64
N ALA A 78 16.33 -17.84 -7.37
CA ALA A 78 16.94 -18.56 -6.24
C ALA A 78 16.27 -19.92 -5.97
N GLY A 79 15.23 -20.31 -6.72
CA GLY A 79 14.53 -21.57 -6.57
C GLY A 79 13.47 -21.58 -5.48
N ALA A 80 13.01 -20.40 -5.03
CA ALA A 80 11.89 -20.31 -4.11
C ALA A 80 10.60 -20.84 -4.74
N ASP A 81 9.78 -21.49 -3.91
CA ASP A 81 8.45 -21.94 -4.27
C ASP A 81 7.45 -20.76 -4.31
N LEU A 82 6.16 -21.07 -4.47
CA LEU A 82 5.12 -20.04 -4.54
C LEU A 82 5.00 -19.26 -3.23
N LEU A 83 5.13 -19.92 -2.08
CA LEU A 83 5.07 -19.26 -0.79
C LEU A 83 6.30 -18.39 -0.56
N GLY A 84 7.50 -18.85 -0.93
CA GLY A 84 8.72 -18.05 -0.86
C GLY A 84 8.67 -16.80 -1.75
N ARG A 85 8.18 -16.92 -3.00
CA ARG A 85 7.98 -15.77 -3.90
C ARG A 85 6.94 -14.79 -3.35
N TRP A 86 5.89 -15.29 -2.70
CA TRP A 86 4.89 -14.46 -2.03
C TRP A 86 5.50 -13.65 -0.89
N VAL A 87 6.28 -14.30 -0.01
CA VAL A 87 6.96 -13.64 1.11
C VAL A 87 7.93 -12.59 0.59
N ALA A 88 8.76 -12.93 -0.40
CA ALA A 88 9.69 -11.98 -1.02
C ALA A 88 8.98 -10.78 -1.64
N THR A 89 7.82 -10.96 -2.27
CA THR A 89 7.01 -9.86 -2.81
C THR A 89 6.59 -8.90 -1.69
N CYS A 90 6.07 -9.42 -0.57
CA CYS A 90 5.69 -8.62 0.58
C CYS A 90 6.90 -7.91 1.21
N GLU A 91 8.04 -8.58 1.31
CA GLU A 91 9.29 -8.01 1.82
C GLU A 91 9.81 -6.88 0.93
N GLY A 92 9.77 -7.04 -0.39
CA GLY A 92 10.16 -5.98 -1.33
C GLY A 92 9.30 -4.72 -1.20
N VAL A 93 8.00 -4.85 -0.90
CA VAL A 93 7.14 -3.71 -0.57
C VAL A 93 7.58 -3.03 0.73
N ARG A 94 7.82 -3.82 1.78
CA ARG A 94 8.27 -3.30 3.08
C ARG A 94 9.61 -2.60 2.95
N GLU A 95 10.59 -3.22 2.32
CA GLU A 95 11.93 -2.66 2.15
C GLU A 95 11.89 -1.31 1.44
N TRP A 96 11.14 -1.21 0.35
CA TRP A 96 10.94 0.07 -0.33
C TRP A 96 10.25 1.10 0.59
N ALA A 97 9.17 0.71 1.26
CA ALA A 97 8.43 1.62 2.13
C ALA A 97 9.27 2.18 3.29
N LEU A 98 10.16 1.37 3.87
CA LEU A 98 11.06 1.82 4.95
C LEU A 98 12.22 2.68 4.44
N ALA A 99 12.67 2.46 3.20
CA ALA A 99 13.67 3.31 2.56
C ALA A 99 13.07 4.65 2.08
N HIS A 100 11.77 4.67 1.76
CA HIS A 100 11.04 5.81 1.18
C HIS A 100 9.77 6.16 1.99
N PRO A 101 9.88 6.49 3.29
CA PRO A 101 8.72 6.63 4.18
C PRO A 101 7.77 7.76 3.74
N GLU A 102 8.30 8.88 3.26
CA GLU A 102 7.48 10.02 2.81
C GLU A 102 6.72 9.70 1.51
N GLU A 103 7.34 8.95 0.59
CA GLU A 103 6.69 8.48 -0.63
C GLU A 103 5.60 7.46 -0.32
N TYR A 104 5.87 6.54 0.63
CA TYR A 104 4.85 5.61 1.11
C TYR A 104 3.66 6.33 1.74
N VAL A 105 3.90 7.35 2.57
CA VAL A 105 2.84 8.17 3.17
C VAL A 105 2.08 8.98 2.11
N LEU A 106 2.73 9.41 1.03
CA LEU A 106 2.05 10.07 -0.08
C LEU A 106 0.98 9.17 -0.72
N ILE A 107 1.28 7.88 -0.91
CA ILE A 107 0.37 6.95 -1.62
C ILE A 107 -0.60 6.19 -0.69
N TRP A 108 -0.22 5.92 0.56
CA TRP A 108 -1.01 5.12 1.51
C TRP A 108 -1.39 5.86 2.80
N GLY A 109 -0.98 7.11 2.95
CA GLY A 109 -1.30 7.96 4.09
C GLY A 109 -2.63 8.70 3.96
N ARG A 110 -2.75 9.82 4.68
CA ARG A 110 -3.96 10.66 4.61
C ARG A 110 -4.03 11.33 3.23
N PRO A 111 -5.21 11.35 2.59
CA PRO A 111 -5.39 12.04 1.32
C PRO A 111 -4.96 13.50 1.39
N VAL A 112 -4.32 13.98 0.33
CA VAL A 112 -3.92 15.36 0.18
C VAL A 112 -5.18 16.22 -0.08
N PRO A 113 -5.49 17.24 0.75
CA PRO A 113 -6.67 18.06 0.55
C PRO A 113 -6.72 18.72 -0.82
N GLY A 114 -7.86 18.61 -1.49
CA GLY A 114 -8.12 19.23 -2.79
C GLY A 114 -7.40 18.58 -3.97
N TYR A 115 -6.78 17.41 -3.80
CA TYR A 115 -6.16 16.63 -4.87
C TYR A 115 -6.98 15.37 -5.14
N ASP A 116 -7.43 15.20 -6.38
CA ASP A 116 -8.10 14.00 -6.87
C ASP A 116 -7.17 13.25 -7.81
N ALA A 117 -6.67 12.09 -7.37
CA ALA A 117 -5.72 11.30 -8.16
C ALA A 117 -6.39 10.76 -9.45
N PRO A 118 -5.74 10.92 -10.62
CA PRO A 118 -6.35 10.51 -11.88
C PRO A 118 -6.28 8.97 -12.06
N PRO A 119 -7.13 8.39 -12.94
CA PRO A 119 -7.30 6.93 -13.05
C PRO A 119 -6.02 6.12 -13.31
N GLU A 120 -5.03 6.69 -13.98
CA GLU A 120 -3.73 6.05 -14.25
C GLU A 120 -2.96 5.67 -12.97
N THR A 121 -3.19 6.39 -11.87
CA THR A 121 -2.59 6.06 -10.56
C THR A 121 -3.07 4.72 -10.03
N MET A 122 -4.30 4.31 -10.36
CA MET A 122 -4.83 2.98 -10.02
C MET A 122 -4.08 1.88 -10.75
N VAL A 123 -3.67 2.11 -12.01
CA VAL A 123 -2.92 1.12 -12.80
C VAL A 123 -1.52 0.94 -12.22
N ALA A 124 -0.84 2.05 -11.89
CA ALA A 124 0.46 2.00 -11.24
C ALA A 124 0.38 1.33 -9.85
N GLY A 125 -0.63 1.66 -9.04
CA GLY A 125 -0.83 1.09 -7.71
C GLY A 125 -1.24 -0.39 -7.73
N ALA A 126 -1.77 -0.90 -8.83
CA ALA A 126 -2.16 -2.31 -8.96
C ALA A 126 -0.98 -3.28 -9.11
N ARG A 127 0.24 -2.80 -9.45
CA ARG A 127 1.38 -3.66 -9.79
C ARG A 127 1.70 -4.70 -8.71
N THR A 128 1.79 -4.26 -7.45
CA THR A 128 2.07 -5.16 -6.31
C THR A 128 0.99 -6.23 -6.14
N VAL A 129 -0.29 -5.86 -6.19
CA VAL A 129 -1.38 -6.85 -6.06
C VAL A 129 -1.40 -7.81 -7.24
N LEU A 130 -1.04 -7.36 -8.45
CA LEU A 130 -0.96 -8.21 -9.62
C LEU A 130 0.13 -9.28 -9.51
N VAL A 131 1.28 -8.98 -8.90
CA VAL A 131 2.33 -9.99 -8.60
C VAL A 131 1.77 -11.09 -7.69
N LEU A 132 1.17 -10.70 -6.56
CA LEU A 132 0.57 -11.64 -5.60
C LEU A 132 -0.55 -12.48 -6.24
N LEU A 133 -1.40 -11.87 -7.07
CA LEU A 133 -2.45 -12.57 -7.80
C LEU A 133 -1.90 -13.52 -8.85
N GLY A 134 -0.78 -13.19 -9.49
CA GLY A 134 -0.07 -14.10 -10.39
C GLY A 134 0.28 -15.41 -9.70
N LEU A 135 0.84 -15.35 -8.48
CA LEU A 135 1.20 -16.53 -7.69
C LEU A 135 -0.03 -17.36 -7.29
N VAL A 136 -1.12 -16.71 -6.88
CA VAL A 136 -2.39 -17.39 -6.54
C VAL A 136 -2.99 -18.07 -7.77
N ARG A 137 -2.96 -17.42 -8.93
CA ARG A 137 -3.44 -17.98 -10.20
C ARG A 137 -2.58 -19.16 -10.66
N GLU A 138 -1.26 -19.09 -10.46
CA GLU A 138 -0.34 -20.19 -10.73
C GLU A 138 -0.68 -21.42 -9.86
N ALA A 139 -0.88 -21.22 -8.56
CA ALA A 139 -1.31 -22.28 -7.65
C ALA A 139 -2.66 -22.89 -8.05
N LEU A 140 -3.63 -22.03 -8.44
CA LEU A 140 -4.97 -22.46 -8.85
C LEU A 140 -4.92 -23.30 -10.13
N ALA A 141 -4.19 -22.82 -11.15
CA ALA A 141 -4.04 -23.52 -12.42
C ALA A 141 -3.34 -24.87 -12.27
N ALA A 142 -2.40 -24.98 -11.32
CA ALA A 142 -1.73 -26.23 -10.97
C ALA A 142 -2.58 -27.17 -10.08
N GLY A 143 -3.78 -26.76 -9.65
CA GLY A 143 -4.61 -27.54 -8.71
C GLY A 143 -3.99 -27.66 -7.31
N ARG A 144 -3.08 -26.74 -6.94
CA ARG A 144 -2.36 -26.73 -5.66
C ARG A 144 -2.87 -25.69 -4.67
N LEU A 145 -3.76 -24.79 -5.10
CA LEU A 145 -4.36 -23.79 -4.22
C LEU A 145 -5.38 -24.45 -3.29
N ALA A 146 -5.17 -24.33 -1.98
CA ALA A 146 -6.08 -24.85 -0.98
C ALA A 146 -7.26 -23.88 -0.79
N VAL A 147 -8.38 -24.10 -1.48
CA VAL A 147 -9.52 -23.16 -1.46
C VAL A 147 -10.29 -23.20 -0.12
N ASP A 148 -10.68 -24.39 0.33
CA ASP A 148 -11.58 -24.58 1.48
C ASP A 148 -10.87 -25.03 2.77
N HIS A 149 -9.59 -24.69 2.90
CA HIS A 149 -8.76 -25.15 4.04
C HIS A 149 -8.97 -24.36 5.34
N VAL A 150 -9.53 -23.14 5.25
CA VAL A 150 -9.86 -22.30 6.41
C VAL A 150 -11.36 -22.01 6.39
N PRO A 151 -12.09 -22.35 7.47
CA PRO A 151 -13.47 -21.96 7.64
C PRO A 151 -13.63 -20.44 7.55
N MET A 152 -14.54 -19.98 6.70
CA MET A 152 -14.86 -18.56 6.56
C MET A 152 -16.27 -18.31 7.10
N PRO A 153 -16.51 -17.17 7.77
CA PRO A 153 -17.86 -16.74 8.09
C PRO A 153 -18.71 -16.65 6.82
N GLU A 154 -20.01 -16.90 6.94
CA GLU A 154 -20.94 -16.65 5.85
C GLU A 154 -20.87 -15.17 5.43
N LEU A 155 -20.89 -14.93 4.12
CA LEU A 155 -20.84 -13.58 3.59
C LEU A 155 -22.15 -12.85 3.89
N SER A 156 -22.07 -11.76 4.65
CA SER A 156 -23.16 -10.81 4.75
C SER A 156 -23.44 -10.17 3.38
N GLU A 157 -24.63 -9.58 3.20
CA GLU A 157 -24.94 -8.85 1.97
C GLU A 157 -23.95 -7.71 1.67
N GLY A 158 -23.41 -7.06 2.72
CA GLY A 158 -22.40 -6.02 2.58
C GLY A 158 -21.09 -6.56 2.02
N MET A 159 -20.67 -7.74 2.49
CA MET A 159 -19.48 -8.41 1.95
C MET A 159 -19.72 -8.92 0.53
N ALA A 160 -20.91 -9.47 0.23
CA ALA A 160 -21.28 -9.88 -1.12
C ALA A 160 -21.17 -8.71 -2.12
N ARG A 161 -21.71 -7.53 -1.77
CA ARG A 161 -21.57 -6.30 -2.58
C ARG A 161 -20.12 -5.84 -2.74
N THR A 162 -19.25 -6.17 -1.80
CA THR A 162 -17.82 -5.82 -1.85
C THR A 162 -17.06 -6.74 -2.81
N ILE A 163 -17.34 -8.05 -2.78
CA ILE A 163 -16.60 -9.02 -3.59
C ILE A 163 -17.11 -9.13 -5.03
N GLU A 164 -18.38 -8.82 -5.31
CA GLU A 164 -18.97 -8.97 -6.64
C GLU A 164 -18.20 -8.19 -7.73
N PRO A 165 -17.88 -6.88 -7.57
CA PRO A 165 -17.13 -6.15 -8.58
C PRO A 165 -15.69 -6.69 -8.75
N LEU A 166 -15.10 -7.19 -7.66
CA LEU A 166 -13.76 -7.78 -7.70
C LEU A 166 -13.75 -9.10 -8.49
N ALA A 167 -14.77 -9.94 -8.29
CA ALA A 167 -14.98 -11.19 -9.02
C ALA A 167 -15.28 -10.97 -10.51
N GLN A 168 -15.89 -9.84 -10.86
CA GLN A 168 -16.12 -9.46 -12.27
C GLN A 168 -14.90 -8.76 -12.91
N GLY A 169 -13.99 -8.23 -12.09
CA GLY A 169 -12.82 -7.48 -12.53
C GLY A 169 -11.50 -8.19 -12.24
N MET A 170 -10.64 -7.52 -11.46
CA MET A 170 -9.24 -7.93 -11.22
C MET A 170 -9.08 -9.37 -10.68
N LEU A 171 -10.06 -9.85 -9.92
CA LEU A 171 -10.06 -11.17 -9.29
C LEU A 171 -10.91 -12.21 -10.03
N SER A 172 -11.30 -11.92 -11.27
CA SER A 172 -12.08 -12.85 -12.09
C SER A 172 -11.44 -14.23 -12.21
N GLY A 173 -12.27 -15.26 -12.10
CA GLY A 173 -11.86 -16.67 -12.11
C GLY A 173 -11.32 -17.21 -10.78
N LEU A 174 -11.19 -16.39 -9.73
CA LEU A 174 -10.84 -16.88 -8.39
C LEU A 174 -12.10 -17.30 -7.60
N PRO A 175 -12.04 -18.35 -6.78
CA PRO A 175 -13.13 -18.71 -5.88
C PRO A 175 -13.46 -17.60 -4.88
N ALA A 176 -14.74 -17.44 -4.52
CA ALA A 176 -15.19 -16.41 -3.58
C ALA A 176 -14.46 -16.42 -2.20
N PRO A 177 -14.11 -17.58 -1.60
CA PRO A 177 -13.28 -17.61 -0.40
C PRO A 177 -11.91 -16.95 -0.62
N VAL A 178 -11.26 -17.22 -1.75
CA VAL A 178 -9.93 -16.67 -2.11
C VAL A 178 -10.02 -15.16 -2.31
N ILE A 179 -11.07 -14.68 -2.99
CA ILE A 179 -11.32 -13.24 -3.17
C ILE A 179 -11.44 -12.52 -1.82
N THR A 180 -12.21 -13.11 -0.90
CA THR A 180 -12.41 -12.55 0.45
C THR A 180 -11.10 -12.49 1.23
N ARG A 181 -10.32 -13.59 1.22
CA ARG A 181 -9.03 -13.64 1.90
C ARG A 181 -8.02 -12.66 1.28
N MET A 182 -8.04 -12.49 -0.04
CA MET A 182 -7.17 -11.54 -0.72
C MET A 182 -7.42 -10.10 -0.25
N LEU A 183 -8.69 -9.71 -0.07
CA LEU A 183 -9.04 -8.38 0.46
C LEU A 183 -8.52 -8.19 1.89
N ILE A 184 -8.65 -9.20 2.75
CA ILE A 184 -8.14 -9.17 4.12
C ILE A 184 -6.62 -9.01 4.11
N ILE A 185 -5.92 -9.84 3.35
CA ILE A 185 -4.47 -9.81 3.22
C ILE A 185 -3.97 -8.47 2.68
N TRP A 186 -4.62 -7.91 1.67
CA TRP A 186 -4.21 -6.65 1.06
C TRP A 186 -4.23 -5.50 2.07
N THR A 187 -5.30 -5.44 2.88
CA THR A 187 -5.43 -4.45 3.96
C THR A 187 -4.47 -4.73 5.11
N GLN A 188 -4.22 -6.00 5.44
CA GLN A 188 -3.26 -6.39 6.47
C GLN A 188 -1.82 -6.02 6.08
N LEU A 189 -1.40 -6.26 4.84
CA LEU A 189 -0.07 -5.91 4.33
C LEU A 189 0.20 -4.41 4.52
N HIS A 190 -0.69 -3.55 4.01
CA HIS A 190 -0.52 -2.10 4.12
C HIS A 190 -0.73 -1.59 5.55
N GLY A 191 -1.56 -2.28 6.34
CA GLY A 191 -1.70 -2.03 7.76
C GLY A 191 -0.37 -2.26 8.49
N MET A 192 0.30 -3.37 8.25
CA MET A 192 1.59 -3.69 8.87
C MET A 192 2.70 -2.74 8.41
N VAL A 193 2.84 -2.54 7.09
CA VAL A 193 3.86 -1.64 6.54
C VAL A 193 3.63 -0.21 7.02
N GLY A 194 2.39 0.28 6.96
CA GLY A 194 2.04 1.61 7.46
C GLY A 194 2.28 1.75 8.96
N PHE A 195 1.96 0.72 9.76
CA PHE A 195 2.23 0.73 11.20
C PHE A 195 3.73 0.89 11.49
N GLU A 196 4.58 0.23 10.71
CA GLU A 196 6.03 0.31 10.84
C GLU A 196 6.61 1.63 10.32
N VAL A 197 6.22 2.08 9.12
CA VAL A 197 6.64 3.36 8.54
C VAL A 197 6.35 4.54 9.47
N ASN A 198 5.22 4.48 10.19
CA ASN A 198 4.83 5.51 11.17
C ASN A 198 5.50 5.34 12.55
N GLY A 199 6.44 4.41 12.71
CA GLY A 199 7.22 4.21 13.92
C GLY A 199 6.51 3.47 15.05
N HIS A 200 5.32 2.91 14.82
CA HIS A 200 4.56 2.23 15.88
C HIS A 200 5.09 0.82 16.20
N ILE A 201 5.96 0.23 15.37
CA ILE A 201 6.43 -1.15 15.55
C ILE A 201 7.39 -1.33 16.74
N ALA A 202 8.10 -0.26 17.15
CA ALA A 202 9.24 -0.35 18.07
C ALA A 202 8.88 -0.91 19.46
N GLY A 203 7.61 -0.80 19.88
CA GLY A 203 7.11 -1.37 21.14
C GLY A 203 6.38 -2.70 20.98
N VAL A 204 6.24 -3.22 19.76
CA VAL A 204 5.41 -4.40 19.44
C VAL A 204 6.26 -5.60 19.06
N ALA A 205 7.30 -5.41 18.25
CA ALA A 205 8.17 -6.49 17.79
C ALA A 205 9.63 -6.23 18.19
N ALA A 206 10.24 -7.20 18.88
CA ALA A 206 11.66 -7.16 19.21
C ALA A 206 12.56 -7.23 17.96
N ASP A 207 12.09 -7.93 16.93
CA ASP A 207 12.66 -7.96 15.59
C ASP A 207 11.52 -7.71 14.58
N PRO A 208 11.35 -6.46 14.10
CA PRO A 208 10.32 -6.11 13.13
C PRO A 208 10.42 -6.89 11.82
N ALA A 209 11.64 -7.21 11.35
CA ALA A 209 11.83 -7.93 10.10
C ALA A 209 11.37 -9.38 10.25
N ALA A 210 11.82 -10.08 11.30
CA ALA A 210 11.39 -11.46 11.55
C ALA A 210 9.87 -11.57 11.78
N PHE A 211 9.27 -10.61 12.49
CA PHE A 211 7.82 -10.52 12.65
C PHE A 211 7.12 -10.38 11.29
N PHE A 212 7.62 -9.48 10.43
CA PHE A 212 7.04 -9.25 9.12
C PHE A 212 7.12 -10.50 8.23
N THR A 213 8.28 -11.15 8.14
CA THR A 213 8.45 -12.41 7.39
C THR A 213 7.49 -13.49 7.87
N HIS A 214 7.33 -13.63 9.19
CA HIS A 214 6.38 -14.58 9.78
C HIS A 214 4.93 -14.27 9.38
N ALA A 215 4.51 -13.01 9.47
CA ALA A 215 3.17 -12.59 9.10
C ALA A 215 2.91 -12.69 7.58
N ALA A 216 3.89 -12.36 6.74
CA ALA A 216 3.82 -12.55 5.30
C ALA A 216 3.66 -14.03 4.92
N THR A 217 4.39 -14.90 5.61
CA THR A 217 4.25 -16.36 5.47
C THR A 217 2.84 -16.80 5.86
N ALA A 218 2.33 -16.35 7.01
CA ALA A 218 0.98 -16.67 7.47
C ALA A 218 -0.10 -16.16 6.49
N MET A 219 0.09 -14.99 5.87
CA MET A 219 -0.81 -14.48 4.83
C MET A 219 -0.81 -15.38 3.59
N GLY A 220 0.36 -15.84 3.13
CA GLY A 220 0.48 -16.76 2.00
C GLY A 220 -0.18 -18.12 2.26
N GLN A 221 -0.06 -18.61 3.49
CA GLN A 221 -0.76 -19.82 3.93
C GLN A 221 -2.26 -19.60 3.98
N TYR A 222 -2.71 -18.49 4.56
CA TYR A 222 -4.13 -18.13 4.68
C TYR A 222 -4.82 -17.99 3.32
N ILE A 223 -4.16 -17.45 2.29
CA ILE A 223 -4.73 -17.41 0.94
C ILE A 223 -4.83 -18.80 0.30
N GLY A 224 -4.04 -19.77 0.77
CA GLY A 224 -4.05 -21.17 0.37
C GLY A 224 -2.85 -21.59 -0.49
N LEU A 225 -1.74 -20.84 -0.48
CA LEU A 225 -0.54 -21.25 -1.21
C LEU A 225 0.08 -22.52 -0.59
N PRO A 226 0.61 -23.43 -1.42
CA PRO A 226 1.30 -24.62 -0.93
C PRO A 226 2.66 -24.26 -0.31
N HIS A 227 3.15 -25.12 0.58
CA HIS A 227 4.52 -25.12 1.10
C HIS A 227 5.45 -25.98 0.24
#